data_AF-A0A381I875-F1
#
_entry.id   AF-A0A381I875-F1
#
_cell.length_a   1.000
_cell.length_b   1.000
_cell.length_c   1.000
_cell.angle_alpha   90.00
_cell.angle_beta   90.00
_cell.angle_gamma   90.00
#
_symmetry.space_group_name_H-M   'P 1'
#
loop_
_entity.id
_entity.type
_entity.pdbx_description
1 polymer ?
#
loop_
_entity_poly.entity_id
_entity_poly.type
_entity_poly.pdbx_seq_one_letter_code
_entity_poly.pdbx_strand_id
1 'polypeptide(L)'
;MGYSTRRASRSPFPLTGLPRRAYYKDFIAPSSSILARQIFPHGKKIGAASFLEILAPELNDRMLADILDLETGVIVNLHIRSIDQSEAIKTIKRKITDLDKMKIEEQKKAVRSGYDMDIIPSDLATFGSEAKNLLQDLQSRNERMFLLTFLVVNMADTKRKLENDIFAAAGIAQKYNCRLTRLDYQQEAGLLSSVPIGENLIPIQRGLTTSSTAIFIPFITQELFQTGQALYYGLNALSNNMILCDRKQLKNPNGLILGTPGSGKSFAAKREMTNAFSLPTTTLSSATRKPSIFPLCSVLMGK
;
A
#
# COMPACT_ATOMS: atom_id res chain seq x y z
N MET A 1 16.63 6.10 -45.46
CA MET A 1 15.47 6.99 -45.72
C MET A 1 14.80 7.25 -44.38
N GLY A 2 14.93 8.47 -43.85
CA GLY A 2 14.77 8.78 -42.43
C GLY A 2 13.32 8.87 -41.96
N TYR A 3 13.04 8.32 -40.78
CA TYR A 3 11.78 8.49 -40.07
C TYR A 3 11.85 9.72 -39.16
N SER A 4 11.00 10.70 -39.45
CA SER A 4 10.77 11.92 -38.67
C SER A 4 9.96 11.58 -37.41
N THR A 5 10.57 11.78 -36.24
CA THR A 5 9.88 11.71 -34.94
C THR A 5 9.28 13.08 -34.62
N ARG A 6 7.94 13.20 -34.71
CA ARG A 6 7.20 14.36 -34.19
C ARG A 6 7.32 14.38 -32.67
N ARG A 7 8.06 15.36 -32.14
CA ARG A 7 8.07 15.70 -30.70
C ARG A 7 6.66 16.13 -30.28
N ALA A 8 6.08 15.41 -29.33
CA ALA A 8 4.89 15.88 -28.61
C ALA A 8 5.23 17.21 -27.90
N SER A 9 4.51 18.27 -28.24
CA SER A 9 4.59 19.57 -27.60
C SER A 9 4.20 19.44 -26.14
N ARG A 10 5.16 19.59 -25.23
CA ARG A 10 4.91 19.75 -23.80
C ARG A 10 4.15 21.05 -23.60
N SER A 11 2.88 20.98 -23.22
CA SER A 11 2.19 22.12 -22.62
C SER A 11 2.88 22.42 -21.28
N PRO A 12 3.46 23.62 -21.09
CA PRO A 12 4.05 23.97 -19.80
C PRO A 12 2.91 24.09 -18.78
N PHE A 13 3.03 23.39 -17.65
CA PHE A 13 2.29 23.75 -16.44
C PHE A 13 2.56 25.24 -16.16
N PRO A 14 1.54 26.09 -15.96
CA PRO A 14 1.74 27.51 -15.75
C PRO A 14 2.35 27.74 -14.36
N LEU A 15 3.68 27.94 -14.31
CA LEU A 15 4.44 28.35 -13.13
C LEU A 15 4.40 29.88 -12.93
N THR A 16 3.22 30.48 -13.01
CA THR A 16 3.04 31.91 -12.74
C THR A 16 3.02 32.14 -11.23
N GLY A 17 4.20 32.42 -10.66
CA GLY A 17 4.33 32.80 -9.24
C GLY A 17 5.70 32.51 -8.59
N LEU A 18 6.64 31.86 -9.29
CA LEU A 18 7.93 31.51 -8.70
C LEU A 18 8.94 32.68 -8.78
N PRO A 19 9.62 33.05 -7.67
CA PRO A 19 10.73 33.99 -7.72
C PRO A 19 11.85 33.46 -8.63
N ARG A 20 12.49 34.36 -9.38
CA ARG A 20 13.36 34.07 -10.54
C ARG A 20 14.62 33.20 -10.31
N ARG A 21 14.79 32.55 -9.16
CA ARG A 21 15.94 31.67 -8.85
C ARG A 21 15.70 30.75 -7.64
N ALA A 22 14.64 29.94 -7.66
CA ALA A 22 14.45 28.85 -6.69
C ALA A 22 14.58 27.51 -7.41
N TYR A 23 15.54 26.68 -6.99
CA TYR A 23 15.65 25.29 -7.45
C TYR A 23 14.61 24.44 -6.72
N TYR A 24 14.14 23.34 -7.32
CA TYR A 24 13.19 22.41 -6.69
C TYR A 24 13.71 21.88 -5.33
N LYS A 25 15.03 21.85 -5.14
CA LYS A 25 15.69 21.48 -3.89
C LYS A 25 15.39 22.47 -2.75
N ASP A 26 15.20 23.75 -3.06
CA ASP A 26 14.92 24.81 -2.08
C ASP A 26 13.49 24.70 -1.50
N PHE A 27 12.59 24.00 -2.20
CA PHE A 27 11.22 23.73 -1.73
C PHE A 27 11.13 22.55 -0.78
N ILE A 28 12.08 21.62 -0.86
CA ILE A 28 12.05 20.37 -0.08
C ILE A 28 13.00 20.46 1.12
N ALA A 29 14.09 21.23 1.00
CA ALA A 29 15.07 21.39 2.07
C ALA A 29 14.61 22.45 3.10
N PRO A 30 14.74 22.16 4.41
CA PRO A 30 14.50 23.18 5.44
C PRO A 30 15.57 24.28 5.40
N SER A 31 15.20 25.49 5.82
CA SER A 31 16.06 26.69 5.79
C SER A 31 17.29 26.60 6.71
N SER A 32 17.26 25.75 7.73
CA SER A 32 18.42 25.30 8.51
C SER A 32 18.07 23.99 9.21
N SER A 33 19.03 23.10 9.40
CA SER A 33 18.82 21.85 10.13
C SER A 33 19.96 21.55 11.11
N ILE A 34 19.65 21.55 12.40
CA ILE A 34 20.49 20.96 13.44
C ILE A 34 19.87 19.60 13.78
N LEU A 35 20.53 18.53 13.36
CA LEU A 35 20.07 17.16 13.58
C LEU A 35 20.33 16.75 15.02
N ALA A 36 19.26 16.39 15.73
CA ALA A 36 19.38 15.72 17.02
C ALA A 36 19.40 14.20 16.81
N ARG A 37 19.87 13.46 17.83
CA ARG A 37 20.04 12.00 17.77
C ARG A 37 18.82 11.23 17.23
N GLN A 38 17.61 11.69 17.54
CA GLN A 38 16.35 10.97 17.26
C GLN A 38 15.32 11.77 16.46
N ILE A 39 15.58 13.06 16.21
CA ILE A 39 14.65 13.96 15.53
C ILE A 39 15.41 14.88 14.59
N PHE A 40 14.76 15.29 13.50
CA PHE A 40 15.26 16.29 12.59
C PHE A 40 14.30 17.48 12.51
N PRO A 41 14.80 18.72 12.44
CA PRO A 41 13.97 19.88 12.15
C PRO A 41 13.59 19.91 10.67
N HIS A 42 12.34 20.26 10.36
CA HIS A 42 11.82 20.41 9.02
C HIS A 42 10.98 21.68 8.93
N GLY A 43 11.64 22.82 8.66
CA GLY A 43 11.01 24.13 8.64
C GLY A 43 10.45 24.50 10.01
N LYS A 44 9.11 24.64 10.11
CA LYS A 44 8.41 24.91 11.38
C LYS A 44 8.05 23.66 12.17
N LYS A 45 8.26 22.47 11.60
CA LYS A 45 7.90 21.18 12.20
C LYS A 45 9.14 20.42 12.65
N ILE A 46 8.93 19.43 13.49
CA ILE A 46 9.93 18.45 13.90
C ILE A 46 9.50 17.10 13.35
N GLY A 47 10.42 16.37 12.74
CA GLY A 47 10.18 15.05 12.21
C GLY A 47 11.07 13.99 12.86
N ALA A 48 10.66 12.73 12.72
CA ALA A 48 11.50 11.59 13.01
C ALA A 48 11.22 10.47 12.00
N ALA A 49 12.30 9.88 11.50
CA ALA A 49 12.29 8.75 10.59
C ALA A 49 12.48 7.45 11.40
N SER A 50 11.64 6.47 11.08
CA SER A 50 11.68 5.11 11.63
C SER A 50 11.63 4.11 10.49
N PHE A 51 12.23 2.94 10.68
CA PHE A 51 12.08 1.82 9.75
C PHE A 51 11.13 0.79 10.35
N LEU A 52 10.39 0.11 9.48
CA LEU A 52 9.50 -0.98 9.86
C LEU A 52 10.27 -2.31 9.77
N GLU A 53 10.44 -2.96 10.91
CA GLU A 53 11.01 -4.29 11.03
C GLU A 53 9.89 -5.34 10.96
N ILE A 54 9.86 -6.10 9.86
CA ILE A 54 8.87 -7.14 9.64
C ILE A 54 9.36 -8.44 10.27
N LEU A 55 8.77 -8.82 11.40
CA LEU A 55 9.08 -10.05 12.12
C LEU A 55 8.13 -11.19 11.72
N ALA A 56 6.96 -10.84 11.19
CA ALA A 56 5.94 -11.81 10.76
C ALA A 56 6.37 -12.61 9.52
N PRO A 57 6.01 -13.90 9.43
CA PRO A 57 6.20 -14.70 8.22
C PRO A 57 5.24 -14.29 7.10
N GLU A 58 4.04 -13.84 7.46
CA GLU A 58 3.03 -13.33 6.55
C GLU A 58 2.61 -11.92 6.95
N LEU A 59 2.34 -11.09 5.94
CA LEU A 59 1.94 -9.69 6.11
C LEU A 59 0.46 -9.53 5.79
N ASN A 60 -0.18 -8.59 6.46
CA ASN A 60 -1.58 -8.25 6.23
C ASN A 60 -1.69 -6.95 5.40
N ASP A 61 -2.60 -6.94 4.42
CA ASP A 61 -2.85 -5.80 3.53
C ASP A 61 -3.41 -4.56 4.24
N ARG A 62 -4.03 -4.75 5.40
CA ARG A 62 -4.55 -3.66 6.22
C ARG A 62 -3.49 -2.90 6.99
N MET A 63 -2.27 -3.43 7.13
CA MET A 63 -1.23 -2.76 7.92
C MET A 63 -0.88 -1.38 7.32
N LEU A 64 -0.71 -1.31 6.00
CA LEU A 64 -0.40 -0.05 5.34
C LEU A 64 -1.59 0.92 5.44
N ALA A 65 -2.81 0.43 5.27
CA ALA A 65 -4.02 1.23 5.40
C ALA A 65 -4.15 1.83 6.81
N ASP A 66 -4.02 1.02 7.87
CA ASP A 66 -4.11 1.48 9.26
C ASP A 66 -3.03 2.55 9.57
N ILE A 67 -1.83 2.44 8.99
CA ILE A 67 -0.77 3.46 9.15
C ILE A 67 -1.13 4.76 8.41
N LEU A 68 -1.71 4.67 7.23
CA LEU A 68 -2.12 5.84 6.42
C LEU A 68 -3.38 6.52 6.96
N ASP A 69 -4.26 5.79 7.64
CA ASP A 69 -5.47 6.29 8.30
C ASP A 69 -5.16 7.11 9.56
N LEU A 70 -3.91 7.14 10.02
CA LEU A 70 -3.49 8.07 11.06
C LEU A 70 -3.66 9.51 10.55
N GLU A 71 -4.55 10.28 11.19
CA GLU A 71 -4.76 11.73 10.94
C GLU A 71 -3.57 12.61 11.40
N THR A 72 -2.35 12.16 11.12
CA THR A 72 -1.09 12.80 11.54
C THR A 72 -0.21 13.04 10.32
N GLY A 73 0.85 13.85 10.48
CA GLY A 73 1.80 14.09 9.40
C GLY A 73 2.69 12.87 9.17
N VAL A 74 2.16 11.81 8.54
CA VAL A 74 2.89 10.58 8.23
C VAL A 74 3.25 10.55 6.75
N ILE A 75 4.51 10.18 6.48
CA ILE A 75 5.02 9.89 5.14
C ILE A 75 5.53 8.45 5.17
N VAL A 76 4.96 7.59 4.32
CA VAL A 76 5.40 6.21 4.15
C VAL A 76 6.22 6.10 2.86
N ASN A 77 7.39 5.49 2.93
CA ASN A 77 8.27 5.28 1.79
C ASN A 77 8.60 3.79 1.65
N LEU A 78 8.45 3.29 0.43
CA LEU A 78 8.68 1.90 0.06
C LEU A 78 9.76 1.86 -1.01
N HIS A 79 10.95 1.41 -0.65
CA HIS A 79 12.02 1.16 -1.62
C HIS A 79 12.04 -0.31 -1.96
N ILE A 80 11.66 -0.64 -3.20
CA ILE A 80 11.54 -2.02 -3.67
C ILE A 80 12.59 -2.25 -4.76
N ARG A 81 13.46 -3.25 -4.54
CA ARG A 81 14.46 -3.68 -5.52
C ARG A 81 14.28 -5.15 -5.85
N SER A 82 14.15 -5.49 -7.13
CA SER A 82 14.13 -6.89 -7.56
C SER A 82 15.52 -7.52 -7.48
N ILE A 83 15.59 -8.78 -7.07
CA ILE A 83 16.79 -9.60 -7.17
C ILE A 83 16.66 -10.51 -8.39
N ASP A 84 17.78 -10.76 -9.09
CA ASP A 84 17.80 -11.78 -10.15
C ASP A 84 17.43 -13.16 -9.58
N GLN A 85 16.62 -13.92 -10.32
CA GLN A 85 16.11 -15.20 -9.84
C GLN A 85 17.24 -16.20 -9.54
N SER A 86 18.30 -16.21 -10.34
CA SER A 86 19.44 -17.10 -10.14
C SER A 86 20.23 -16.74 -8.88
N GLU A 87 20.40 -15.44 -8.63
CA GLU A 87 21.06 -14.93 -7.41
C GLU A 87 20.22 -15.20 -6.16
N ALA A 88 18.90 -14.99 -6.23
CA ALA A 88 17.97 -15.27 -5.14
C ALA A 88 18.01 -16.75 -4.73
N ILE A 89 17.91 -17.67 -5.70
CA ILE A 89 17.99 -19.12 -5.46
C ILE A 89 19.34 -19.49 -4.83
N LYS A 90 20.45 -18.96 -5.35
CA LYS A 90 21.80 -19.21 -4.78
C LYS A 90 21.91 -18.71 -3.34
N THR A 91 21.33 -17.55 -3.04
CA THR A 91 21.38 -16.94 -1.71
C THR A 91 20.57 -17.74 -0.70
N ILE A 92 19.37 -18.19 -1.07
CA ILE A 92 18.51 -18.99 -0.19
C ILE A 92 19.09 -20.38 0.02
N LYS A 93 19.63 -21.04 -1.02
CA LYS A 93 20.33 -22.32 -0.85
C LYS A 93 21.52 -22.23 0.11
N ARG A 94 22.30 -21.13 0.05
CA ARG A 94 23.37 -20.88 1.02
C ARG A 94 22.82 -20.73 2.44
N LYS A 95 21.77 -19.92 2.63
CA LYS A 95 21.11 -19.78 3.94
C LYS A 95 20.57 -21.10 4.50
N ILE A 96 19.95 -21.94 3.68
CA ILE A 96 19.49 -23.28 4.09
C ILE A 96 20.68 -24.12 4.55
N THR A 97 21.78 -24.11 3.78
CA THR A 97 23.01 -24.85 4.14
C THR A 97 23.59 -24.37 5.48
N ASP A 98 23.56 -23.06 5.75
CA ASP A 98 24.05 -22.50 7.00
C ASP A 98 23.12 -22.86 8.18
N LEU A 99 21.80 -22.87 7.98
CA LEU A 99 20.83 -23.34 8.98
C LEU A 99 21.00 -24.84 9.27
N ASP A 100 21.22 -25.66 8.25
CA ASP A 100 21.47 -27.09 8.41
C ASP A 100 22.77 -27.34 9.19
N LYS A 101 23.82 -26.53 8.97
CA LYS A 101 25.05 -26.57 9.78
C LYS A 101 24.77 -26.23 11.25
N MET A 102 24.04 -25.15 11.52
CA MET A 102 23.68 -24.76 12.89
C MET A 102 22.86 -25.86 13.58
N LYS A 103 21.93 -26.49 12.87
CA LYS A 103 21.17 -27.64 13.37
C LYS A 103 22.08 -28.79 13.78
N ILE A 104 23.07 -29.12 12.95
CA ILE A 104 24.05 -30.19 13.24
C ILE A 104 24.93 -29.81 14.44
N GLU A 105 25.35 -28.55 14.56
CA GLU A 105 26.17 -28.09 15.69
C GLU A 105 25.41 -28.17 17.03
N GLU A 106 24.15 -27.74 17.05
CA GLU A 106 23.29 -27.87 18.22
C GLU A 106 23.05 -29.35 18.57
N GLN A 107 22.79 -30.21 17.58
CA GLN A 107 22.66 -31.66 17.83
C GLN A 107 23.95 -32.27 18.40
N LYS A 108 25.12 -31.89 17.88
CA LYS A 108 26.42 -32.33 18.43
C LYS A 108 26.65 -31.85 19.86
N LYS A 109 26.17 -30.64 20.20
CA LYS A 109 26.22 -30.11 21.56
C LYS A 109 25.27 -30.89 22.48
N ALA A 110 24.04 -31.19 22.03
CA ALA A 110 23.09 -32.02 22.77
C ALA A 110 23.68 -33.40 23.11
N VAL A 111 24.31 -34.07 22.14
CA VAL A 111 25.01 -35.36 22.35
C VAL A 111 26.10 -35.25 23.42
N ARG A 112 26.91 -34.18 23.40
CA ARG A 112 27.99 -33.96 24.39
C ARG A 112 27.46 -33.64 25.78
N SER A 113 26.32 -32.96 25.86
CA SER A 113 25.70 -32.54 27.12
C SER A 113 24.69 -33.55 27.67
N GLY A 114 24.41 -34.64 26.94
CA GLY A 114 23.49 -35.70 27.38
C GLY A 114 22.00 -35.33 27.29
N TYR A 115 21.65 -34.29 26.52
CA TYR A 115 20.26 -33.94 26.21
C TYR A 115 19.77 -34.64 24.95
N ASP A 116 18.45 -34.77 24.80
CA ASP A 116 17.82 -35.37 23.63
C ASP A 116 18.16 -34.58 22.35
N MET A 117 18.57 -35.31 21.30
CA MET A 117 18.98 -34.77 20.00
C MET A 117 17.81 -34.17 19.22
N ASP A 118 16.58 -34.54 19.58
CA ASP A 118 15.36 -34.05 18.95
C ASP A 118 14.93 -32.67 19.50
N ILE A 119 15.56 -32.21 20.60
CA ILE A 119 15.35 -30.87 21.14
C ILE A 119 16.18 -29.87 20.32
N ILE A 120 15.62 -29.44 19.20
CA ILE A 120 16.14 -28.33 18.39
C ILE A 120 15.40 -27.06 18.80
N PRO A 121 16.07 -25.90 18.92
CA PRO A 121 15.38 -24.64 19.15
C PRO A 121 14.24 -24.43 18.14
N SER A 122 13.04 -24.15 18.62
CA SER A 122 11.83 -23.99 17.79
C SER A 122 12.02 -22.96 16.68
N ASP A 123 12.76 -21.89 16.96
CA ASP A 123 13.10 -20.84 16.01
C ASP A 123 13.91 -21.39 14.84
N LEU A 124 14.90 -22.24 15.11
CA LEU A 124 15.77 -22.82 14.09
C LEU A 124 15.00 -23.80 13.19
N ALA A 125 14.07 -24.56 13.77
CA ALA A 125 13.17 -25.43 13.01
C ALA A 125 12.22 -24.61 12.10
N THR A 126 11.66 -23.51 12.62
CA THR A 126 10.74 -22.63 11.90
C THR A 126 11.44 -21.88 10.76
N PHE A 127 12.60 -21.27 11.01
CA PHE A 127 13.39 -20.62 9.95
C PHE A 127 13.84 -21.59 8.87
N GLY A 128 14.15 -22.85 9.24
CA GLY A 128 14.52 -23.89 8.30
C GLY A 128 13.37 -24.30 7.37
N SER A 129 12.15 -24.45 7.90
CA SER A 129 10.97 -24.78 7.09
C SER A 129 10.56 -23.61 6.19
N GLU A 130 10.56 -22.38 6.72
CA GLU A 130 10.26 -21.17 5.95
C GLU A 130 11.25 -20.96 4.79
N ALA A 131 12.55 -21.15 5.03
CA ALA A 131 13.55 -21.01 3.98
C ALA A 131 13.36 -22.04 2.85
N LYS A 132 12.93 -23.28 3.18
CA LYS A 132 12.61 -24.31 2.19
C LYS A 132 11.34 -23.99 1.41
N ASN A 133 10.30 -23.48 2.08
CA ASN A 133 9.07 -23.02 1.42
C ASN A 133 9.37 -21.87 0.45
N LEU A 134 10.16 -20.88 0.89
CA LEU A 134 10.60 -19.76 0.04
C LEU A 134 11.38 -20.25 -1.19
N LEU A 135 12.27 -21.24 -1.02
CA LEU A 135 13.00 -21.83 -2.15
C LEU A 135 12.03 -22.50 -3.15
N GLN A 136 11.05 -23.26 -2.63
CA GLN A 136 10.03 -23.90 -3.45
C GLN A 136 9.20 -22.87 -4.21
N ASP A 137 8.79 -21.76 -3.59
CA ASP A 137 7.98 -20.73 -4.24
C ASP A 137 8.74 -20.04 -5.38
N LEU A 138 10.03 -19.75 -5.19
CA LEU A 138 10.88 -19.18 -6.24
C LEU A 138 11.14 -20.14 -7.42
N GLN A 139 11.18 -21.45 -7.18
CA GLN A 139 11.47 -22.44 -8.22
C GLN A 139 10.22 -22.96 -8.93
N SER A 140 9.12 -23.14 -8.21
CA SER A 140 7.91 -23.84 -8.71
C SER A 140 6.73 -22.92 -8.97
N ARG A 141 6.59 -21.81 -8.22
CA ARG A 141 5.46 -20.88 -8.36
C ARG A 141 5.77 -19.65 -9.20
N ASN A 142 6.95 -19.62 -9.84
CA ASN A 142 7.44 -18.50 -10.65
C ASN A 142 7.42 -17.15 -9.89
N GLU A 143 7.60 -17.20 -8.57
CA GLU A 143 7.72 -15.99 -7.76
C GLU A 143 9.12 -15.37 -7.92
N ARG A 144 9.17 -14.04 -7.85
CA ARG A 144 10.43 -13.28 -7.78
C ARG A 144 10.68 -12.82 -6.35
N MET A 145 11.95 -12.70 -6.01
CA MET A 145 12.40 -12.15 -4.73
C MET A 145 12.66 -10.64 -4.86
N PHE A 146 12.16 -9.88 -3.90
CA PHE A 146 12.36 -8.44 -3.79
C PHE A 146 13.01 -8.10 -2.45
N LEU A 147 13.77 -7.01 -2.43
CA LEU A 147 14.30 -6.38 -1.22
C LEU A 147 13.48 -5.13 -0.97
N LEU A 148 12.82 -5.08 0.19
CA LEU A 148 12.00 -3.97 0.63
C LEU A 148 12.70 -3.22 1.77
N THR A 149 12.80 -1.91 1.64
CA THR A 149 13.01 -1.01 2.79
C THR A 149 11.73 -0.21 2.99
N PHE A 150 11.14 -0.33 4.18
CA PHE A 150 9.91 0.36 4.56
C PHE A 150 10.26 1.42 5.61
N LEU A 151 10.06 2.69 5.26
CA LEU A 151 10.30 3.82 6.15
C LEU A 151 8.99 4.54 6.47
N VAL A 152 8.85 4.95 7.72
CA VAL A 152 7.78 5.81 8.21
C VAL A 152 8.42 7.07 8.79
N VAL A 153 8.03 8.23 8.25
CA VAL A 153 8.45 9.53 8.75
C VAL A 153 7.25 10.22 9.36
N ASN A 154 7.30 10.47 10.66
CA ASN A 154 6.30 11.25 11.39
C ASN A 154 6.76 12.70 11.48
N MET A 155 5.85 13.65 11.35
CA MET A 155 6.09 15.09 11.49
C MET A 155 5.01 15.76 12.34
N ALA A 156 5.42 16.58 13.30
CA ALA A 156 4.52 17.32 14.18
C ALA A 156 5.07 18.70 14.55
N ASP A 157 4.21 19.56 15.10
CA ASP A 157 4.56 20.93 15.49
C ASP A 157 5.29 20.99 16.85
N THR A 158 5.12 19.96 17.69
CA THR A 158 5.77 19.88 19.01
C THR A 158 6.36 18.50 19.24
N LYS A 159 7.44 18.42 20.04
CA LYS A 159 8.07 17.15 20.41
C LYS A 159 7.08 16.19 21.09
N ARG A 160 6.22 16.69 21.98
CA ARG A 160 5.21 15.86 22.67
C ARG A 160 4.24 15.21 21.68
N LYS A 161 3.76 15.99 20.69
CA LYS A 161 2.88 15.45 19.65
C LYS A 161 3.61 14.43 18.77
N LEU A 162 4.86 14.72 18.38
CA LEU A 162 5.68 13.78 17.60
C LEU A 162 5.85 12.42 18.31
N GLU A 163 6.16 12.43 19.61
CA GLU A 163 6.30 11.20 20.41
C GLU A 163 4.98 10.41 20.46
N ASN A 164 3.84 11.09 20.60
CA ASN A 164 2.53 10.45 20.57
C ASN A 164 2.20 9.84 19.20
N ASP A 165 2.50 10.55 18.11
CA ASP A 165 2.25 10.09 16.74
C ASP A 165 3.08 8.84 16.43
N ILE A 166 4.34 8.82 16.89
CA ILE A 166 5.24 7.66 16.75
C ILE A 166 4.76 6.49 17.60
N PHE A 167 4.28 6.74 18.82
CA PHE A 167 3.71 5.71 19.67
C PHE A 167 2.46 5.07 19.04
N ALA A 168 1.58 5.88 18.44
CA ALA A 168 0.41 5.39 17.72
C ALA A 168 0.82 4.53 16.50
N ALA A 169 1.76 5.00 15.69
CA ALA A 169 2.28 4.26 14.54
C ALA A 169 2.96 2.94 14.96
N ALA A 170 3.71 2.96 16.07
CA ALA A 170 4.35 1.76 16.63
C ALA A 170 3.31 0.76 17.15
N GLY A 171 2.22 1.23 17.77
CA GLY A 171 1.10 0.38 18.22
C GLY A 171 0.41 -0.34 17.05
N ILE A 172 0.23 0.35 15.92
CA ILE A 172 -0.30 -0.27 14.69
C ILE A 172 0.69 -1.30 14.15
N ALA A 173 1.98 -0.98 14.05
CA ALA A 173 2.98 -1.94 13.61
C ALA A 173 2.97 -3.22 14.49
N GLN A 174 2.91 -3.05 15.81
CA GLN A 174 2.91 -4.16 16.76
C GLN A 174 1.67 -5.07 16.62
N LYS A 175 0.49 -4.50 16.34
CA LYS A 175 -0.74 -5.26 16.04
C LYS A 175 -0.55 -6.25 14.88
N TYR A 176 0.34 -5.94 13.93
CA TYR A 176 0.66 -6.76 12.76
C TYR A 176 1.99 -7.52 12.88
N ASN A 177 2.48 -7.77 14.11
CA ASN A 177 3.76 -8.45 14.36
C ASN A 177 4.94 -7.79 13.64
N CYS A 178 4.89 -6.47 13.50
CA CYS A 178 5.98 -5.64 13.01
C CYS A 178 6.45 -4.74 14.14
N ARG A 179 7.72 -4.30 14.09
CA ARG A 179 8.28 -3.37 15.05
C ARG A 179 8.68 -2.09 14.32
N LEU A 180 8.21 -0.95 14.82
CA LEU A 180 8.66 0.34 14.33
C LEU A 180 9.86 0.80 15.15
N THR A 181 11.03 0.92 14.51
CA THR A 181 12.29 1.24 15.18
C THR A 181 12.84 2.57 14.66
N ARG A 182 13.19 3.48 15.58
CA ARG A 182 13.79 4.77 15.22
C ARG A 182 15.15 4.61 14.58
N LEU A 183 15.40 5.40 13.55
CA LEU A 183 16.71 5.52 12.90
C LEU A 183 17.61 6.46 13.72
N ASP A 184 17.95 6.06 14.94
CA ASP A 184 18.85 6.82 15.81
C ASP A 184 20.19 7.08 15.09
N TYR A 185 20.64 8.34 15.07
CA TYR A 185 21.82 8.83 14.33
C TYR A 185 21.76 8.71 12.79
N GLN A 186 20.66 8.19 12.24
CA GLN A 186 20.44 8.05 10.80
C GLN A 186 19.22 8.85 10.32
N GLN A 187 18.82 9.87 11.08
CA GLN A 187 17.65 10.71 10.77
C GLN A 187 17.80 11.45 9.44
N GLU A 188 19.01 11.94 9.13
CA GLU A 188 19.30 12.58 7.84
C GLU A 188 19.15 11.60 6.68
N ALA A 189 19.77 10.41 6.79
CA ALA A 189 19.65 9.37 5.78
C ALA A 189 18.19 8.92 5.60
N GLY A 190 17.44 8.79 6.69
CA GLY A 190 16.02 8.45 6.67
C GLY A 190 15.17 9.52 5.97
N LEU A 191 15.43 10.80 6.24
CA LEU A 191 14.75 11.92 5.56
C LEU A 191 15.12 11.99 4.08
N LEU A 192 16.40 11.91 3.73
CA LEU A 192 16.86 11.94 2.34
C LEU A 192 16.28 10.76 1.54
N SER A 193 16.18 9.58 2.17
CA SER A 193 15.52 8.41 1.57
C SER A 193 14.00 8.57 1.44
N SER A 194 13.42 9.58 2.08
CA SER A 194 11.98 9.89 2.04
C SER A 194 11.63 11.04 1.10
N VAL A 195 12.64 11.68 0.50
CA VAL A 195 12.47 12.70 -0.52
C VAL A 195 12.26 12.01 -1.89
N PRO A 196 11.47 12.59 -2.81
CA PRO A 196 11.25 12.06 -4.17
C PRO A 196 12.48 12.15 -5.11
N ILE A 197 13.69 11.89 -4.59
CA ILE A 197 14.91 11.67 -5.37
C ILE A 197 15.01 10.19 -5.79
N GLY A 198 14.38 9.28 -5.05
CA GLY A 198 14.37 7.84 -5.35
C GLY A 198 15.65 7.11 -4.94
N GLU A 199 16.46 7.71 -4.07
CA GLU A 199 17.67 7.10 -3.52
C GLU A 199 17.39 6.55 -2.12
N ASN A 200 17.82 5.32 -1.84
CA ASN A 200 17.70 4.70 -0.53
C ASN A 200 19.07 4.66 0.15
N LEU A 201 19.24 5.45 1.20
CA LEU A 201 20.47 5.52 2.02
C LEU A 201 20.42 4.59 3.24
N ILE A 202 19.28 3.93 3.48
CA ILE A 202 19.11 3.02 4.60
C ILE A 202 19.44 1.58 4.14
N PRO A 203 20.46 0.94 4.73
CA PRO A 203 20.91 -0.39 4.30
C PRO A 203 19.98 -1.53 4.75
N ILE A 204 19.00 -1.22 5.61
CA ILE A 204 18.08 -2.21 6.18
C ILE A 204 17.08 -2.64 5.12
N GLN A 205 17.12 -3.92 4.75
CA GLN A 205 16.29 -4.50 3.69
C GLN A 205 15.71 -5.84 4.15
N ARG A 206 14.42 -6.04 3.94
CA ARG A 206 13.74 -7.33 4.12
C ARG A 206 13.53 -7.99 2.77
N GLY A 207 13.98 -9.23 2.63
CA GLY A 207 13.65 -10.06 1.48
C GLY A 207 12.20 -10.53 1.56
N LEU A 208 11.42 -10.27 0.51
CA LEU A 208 10.01 -10.67 0.38
C LEU A 208 9.77 -11.30 -1.00
N THR A 209 8.72 -12.11 -1.11
CA THR A 209 8.29 -12.61 -2.41
C THR A 209 7.43 -11.58 -3.14
N THR A 210 7.12 -11.85 -4.41
CA THR A 210 6.23 -11.00 -5.22
C THR A 210 4.88 -10.82 -4.55
N SER A 211 4.30 -11.92 -4.06
CA SER A 211 3.00 -11.96 -3.39
C SER A 211 3.02 -11.12 -2.10
N SER A 212 4.04 -11.29 -1.25
CA SER A 212 4.17 -10.49 -0.02
C SER A 212 4.46 -9.02 -0.28
N THR A 213 5.17 -8.69 -1.36
CA THR A 213 5.48 -7.29 -1.72
C THR A 213 4.23 -6.56 -2.25
N ALA A 214 3.36 -7.28 -2.98
CA ALA A 214 2.14 -6.70 -3.55
C ALA A 214 1.16 -6.18 -2.50
N ILE A 215 1.21 -6.71 -1.28
CA ILE A 215 0.43 -6.29 -0.11
C ILE A 215 0.64 -4.80 0.21
N PHE A 216 1.82 -4.26 -0.07
CA PHE A 216 2.15 -2.85 0.19
C PHE A 216 1.79 -1.90 -0.95
N ILE A 217 1.16 -2.38 -2.02
CA ILE A 217 0.71 -1.52 -3.11
C ILE A 217 -0.72 -1.05 -2.77
N PRO A 218 -0.94 0.25 -2.48
CA PRO A 218 -2.19 0.75 -1.91
C PRO A 218 -3.37 0.82 -2.90
N PHE A 219 -3.34 0.09 -4.02
CA PHE A 219 -4.31 0.19 -5.11
C PHE A 219 -4.87 -1.17 -5.53
N ILE A 220 -5.28 -1.97 -4.56
CA ILE A 220 -5.88 -3.29 -4.83
C ILE A 220 -7.35 -3.16 -5.26
N THR A 221 -8.03 -2.03 -4.96
CA THR A 221 -9.40 -1.83 -5.40
C THR A 221 -9.42 -1.28 -6.83
N GLN A 222 -9.82 -2.12 -7.77
CA GLN A 222 -10.25 -1.64 -9.08
C GLN A 222 -11.57 -0.90 -8.90
N GLU A 223 -11.52 0.43 -8.94
CA GLU A 223 -12.73 1.24 -8.98
C GLU A 223 -13.30 1.26 -10.39
N LEU A 224 -14.61 1.03 -10.50
CA LEU A 224 -15.32 1.30 -11.74
C LEU A 224 -15.55 2.81 -11.83
N PHE A 225 -14.57 3.50 -12.42
CA PHE A 225 -14.60 4.94 -12.64
C PHE A 225 -14.49 5.24 -14.13
N GLN A 226 -15.63 5.49 -14.77
CA GLN A 226 -15.71 5.86 -16.16
C GLN A 226 -15.67 7.38 -16.32
N THR A 227 -14.83 7.86 -17.23
CA THR A 227 -14.75 9.29 -17.56
C THR A 227 -15.88 9.68 -18.54
N GLY A 228 -16.46 10.87 -18.37
CA GLY A 228 -17.55 11.37 -19.22
C GLY A 228 -18.95 11.26 -18.60
N GLN A 229 -19.97 10.91 -19.39
CA GLN A 229 -21.34 10.72 -18.91
C GLN A 229 -21.44 9.42 -18.11
N ALA A 230 -21.07 9.45 -16.83
CA ALA A 230 -21.13 8.28 -15.94
C ALA A 230 -22.17 8.50 -14.84
N LEU A 231 -22.96 7.47 -14.53
CA LEU A 231 -23.98 7.51 -13.48
C LEU A 231 -23.40 7.08 -12.14
N TYR A 232 -23.85 7.74 -11.06
CA TYR A 232 -23.43 7.44 -9.70
C TYR A 232 -24.16 6.22 -9.12
N TYR A 233 -23.43 5.12 -8.92
CA TYR A 233 -23.96 3.86 -8.38
C TYR A 233 -23.83 3.71 -6.87
N GLY A 234 -22.96 4.49 -6.24
CA GLY A 234 -22.72 4.42 -4.79
C GLY A 234 -21.26 4.56 -4.45
N LEU A 235 -20.91 4.14 -3.23
CA LEU A 235 -19.53 4.07 -2.77
C LEU A 235 -19.11 2.61 -2.73
N ASN A 236 -17.85 2.36 -3.06
CA ASN A 236 -17.23 1.07 -2.83
C ASN A 236 -17.12 0.84 -1.32
N ALA A 237 -17.61 -0.30 -0.84
CA ALA A 237 -17.66 -0.60 0.59
C ALA A 237 -16.27 -0.78 1.24
N LEU A 238 -15.23 -1.04 0.44
CA LEU A 238 -13.86 -1.23 0.93
C LEU A 238 -13.05 0.06 0.91
N SER A 239 -13.14 0.83 -0.18
CA SER A 239 -12.32 2.04 -0.38
C SER A 239 -13.06 3.35 -0.09
N ASN A 240 -14.38 3.31 0.12
CA ASN A 240 -15.26 4.48 0.17
C ASN A 240 -15.20 5.41 -1.05
N ASN A 241 -14.57 4.98 -2.15
CA ASN A 241 -14.50 5.72 -3.39
C ASN A 241 -15.81 5.67 -4.17
N MET A 242 -16.06 6.67 -5.01
CA MET A 242 -17.27 6.72 -5.84
C MET A 242 -17.22 5.70 -6.98
N ILE A 243 -18.33 4.98 -7.14
CA ILE A 243 -18.58 4.11 -8.29
C ILE A 243 -19.35 4.92 -9.34
N LEU A 244 -18.69 5.21 -10.46
CA LEU A 244 -19.23 5.98 -11.58
C LEU A 244 -19.16 5.14 -12.86
N CYS A 245 -20.32 4.81 -13.43
CA CYS A 245 -20.37 3.99 -14.64
C CYS A 245 -21.55 4.36 -15.54
N ASP A 246 -21.37 4.23 -16.85
CA ASP A 246 -22.46 4.11 -17.81
C ASP A 246 -22.45 2.69 -18.41
N ARG A 247 -23.40 1.87 -17.96
CA ARG A 247 -23.53 0.49 -18.42
C ARG A 247 -23.76 0.38 -19.92
N LYS A 248 -24.31 1.40 -20.58
CA LYS A 248 -24.51 1.38 -22.04
C LYS A 248 -23.20 1.27 -22.82
N GLN A 249 -22.09 1.69 -22.22
CA GLN A 249 -20.76 1.63 -22.84
C GLN A 249 -19.97 0.38 -22.44
N LEU A 250 -20.51 -0.45 -21.54
CA LEU A 250 -19.91 -1.74 -21.20
C LEU A 250 -20.25 -2.80 -22.26
N LYS A 251 -19.42 -3.85 -22.34
CA LYS A 251 -19.64 -4.99 -23.25
C LYS A 251 -21.03 -5.64 -23.08
N ASN A 252 -21.58 -5.58 -21.87
CA ASN A 252 -22.92 -6.03 -21.56
C ASN A 252 -23.63 -4.94 -20.73
N PRO A 253 -24.70 -4.32 -21.25
CA PRO A 253 -25.38 -3.21 -20.57
C PRO A 253 -26.39 -3.66 -19.51
N ASN A 254 -26.60 -4.97 -19.34
CA ASN A 254 -27.57 -5.52 -18.40
C ASN A 254 -27.10 -5.35 -16.95
N GLY A 255 -28.05 -5.16 -16.03
CA GLY A 255 -27.77 -5.14 -14.59
C GLY A 255 -28.85 -5.85 -13.79
N LEU A 256 -28.45 -6.37 -12.62
CA LEU A 256 -29.30 -7.18 -11.77
C LEU A 256 -29.22 -6.68 -10.32
N ILE A 257 -30.37 -6.40 -9.71
CA ILE A 257 -30.47 -5.98 -8.31
C ILE A 257 -31.12 -7.11 -7.50
N LEU A 258 -30.35 -7.76 -6.63
CA LEU A 258 -30.80 -8.85 -5.76
C LEU A 258 -30.78 -8.44 -4.28
N GLY A 259 -31.50 -9.17 -3.44
CA GLY A 259 -31.51 -8.97 -1.98
C GLY A 259 -32.77 -9.49 -1.29
N THR A 260 -32.76 -9.55 0.03
CA THR A 260 -33.88 -10.01 0.88
C THR A 260 -34.91 -8.91 1.19
N PRO A 261 -36.21 -9.19 1.40
CA PRO A 261 -37.20 -8.15 1.72
C PRO A 261 -36.69 -7.18 2.82
N GLY A 262 -36.79 -5.86 2.57
CA GLY A 262 -36.22 -4.83 3.47
C GLY A 262 -34.80 -4.35 3.12
N SER A 263 -34.04 -5.07 2.28
CA SER A 263 -32.64 -4.73 1.95
C SER A 263 -32.42 -3.50 1.03
N GLY A 264 -33.46 -2.72 0.73
CA GLY A 264 -33.33 -1.54 -0.13
C GLY A 264 -33.35 -1.77 -1.65
N LYS A 265 -33.62 -2.99 -2.16
CA LYS A 265 -33.71 -3.27 -3.63
C LYS A 265 -34.54 -2.25 -4.42
N SER A 266 -35.76 -1.99 -3.96
CA SER A 266 -36.68 -1.06 -4.62
C SER A 266 -36.16 0.38 -4.60
N PHE A 267 -35.39 0.75 -3.58
CA PHE A 267 -34.78 2.07 -3.48
C PHE A 267 -33.60 2.20 -4.44
N ALA A 268 -32.73 1.20 -4.51
CA ALA A 268 -31.63 1.14 -5.48
C ALA A 268 -32.15 1.23 -6.92
N ALA A 269 -33.18 0.45 -7.27
CA ALA A 269 -33.80 0.47 -8.60
C ALA A 269 -34.39 1.85 -8.95
N LYS A 270 -35.12 2.49 -8.04
CA LYS A 270 -35.67 3.84 -8.26
C LYS A 270 -34.58 4.87 -8.47
N ARG A 271 -33.55 4.86 -7.62
CA ARG A 271 -32.42 5.78 -7.72
C ARG A 271 -31.71 5.65 -9.06
N GLU A 272 -31.52 4.42 -9.50
CA GLU A 272 -30.96 4.14 -10.82
C GLU A 272 -31.84 4.66 -11.96
N MET A 273 -33.17 4.45 -11.90
CA MET A 273 -34.12 4.98 -12.86
C MET A 273 -34.07 6.51 -12.94
N THR A 274 -34.03 7.20 -11.80
CA THR A 274 -33.88 8.67 -11.73
C THR A 274 -32.57 9.12 -12.37
N ASN A 275 -31.47 8.46 -12.01
CA ASN A 275 -30.14 8.80 -12.53
C ASN A 275 -30.07 8.60 -14.05
N ALA A 276 -30.65 7.51 -14.56
CA ALA A 276 -30.68 7.21 -15.99
C ALA A 276 -31.60 8.17 -16.78
N PHE A 277 -32.69 8.64 -16.17
CA PHE A 277 -33.60 9.62 -16.78
C PHE A 277 -32.94 10.99 -16.99
N SER A 278 -32.03 11.38 -16.10
CA SER A 278 -31.25 12.62 -16.26
C SER A 278 -30.32 12.62 -17.48
N LEU A 279 -30.11 11.46 -18.13
CA LEU A 279 -29.35 11.39 -19.38
C LEU A 279 -30.27 11.61 -20.60
N PRO A 280 -29.91 12.54 -21.50
CA PRO A 280 -30.81 12.99 -22.59
C PRO A 280 -31.17 11.92 -23.63
N THR A 281 -30.52 10.77 -23.64
CA THR A 281 -30.70 9.70 -24.65
C THR A 281 -31.35 8.42 -24.10
N THR A 282 -31.98 8.47 -22.92
CA THR A 282 -32.53 7.27 -22.27
C THR A 282 -34.06 7.24 -22.24
N THR A 283 -34.66 6.23 -22.86
CA THR A 283 -36.07 5.88 -22.67
C THR A 283 -36.20 4.85 -21.54
N LEU A 284 -37.08 5.09 -20.56
CA LEU A 284 -37.30 4.20 -19.43
C LEU A 284 -38.66 3.50 -19.55
N SER A 285 -38.65 2.16 -19.54
CA SER A 285 -39.86 1.33 -19.41
C SER A 285 -39.78 0.50 -18.12
N SER A 286 -40.83 0.50 -17.30
CA SER A 286 -40.89 -0.33 -16.10
C SER A 286 -42.10 -1.25 -16.13
N ALA A 287 -41.89 -2.53 -15.78
CA ALA A 287 -42.94 -3.52 -15.59
C ALA A 287 -42.89 -4.00 -14.14
N THR A 288 -43.79 -3.48 -13.30
CA THR A 288 -43.82 -3.79 -11.87
C THR A 288 -45.20 -4.27 -11.43
N ARG A 289 -45.24 -5.31 -10.59
CA ARG A 289 -46.44 -5.70 -9.85
C ARG A 289 -46.61 -4.92 -8.54
N LYS A 290 -45.58 -4.20 -8.10
CA LYS A 290 -45.59 -3.42 -6.84
C LYS A 290 -45.82 -1.94 -7.13
N PRO A 291 -46.74 -1.27 -6.39
CA PRO A 291 -47.09 0.12 -6.65
C PRO A 291 -46.02 1.13 -6.21
N SER A 292 -44.89 0.67 -5.66
CA SER A 292 -43.87 1.56 -5.09
C SER A 292 -43.23 2.50 -6.11
N ILE A 293 -43.26 2.20 -7.41
CA ILE A 293 -42.63 3.03 -8.47
C ILE A 293 -43.55 4.14 -8.98
N PHE A 294 -44.88 4.05 -8.79
CA PHE A 294 -45.83 5.05 -9.30
C PHE A 294 -45.55 6.50 -8.86
N PRO A 295 -45.22 6.78 -7.58
CA PRO A 295 -44.89 8.14 -7.16
C PRO A 295 -43.63 8.71 -7.82
N LEU A 296 -42.72 7.85 -8.31
CA LEU A 296 -41.54 8.30 -9.02
C LEU A 296 -41.89 8.69 -10.47
N CYS A 297 -42.76 7.91 -11.11
CA CYS A 297 -43.26 8.24 -12.46
C CYS A 297 -44.00 9.57 -12.46
N SER A 298 -44.82 9.86 -11.44
CA SER A 298 -45.56 11.12 -11.39
C SER A 298 -44.65 12.34 -11.23
N VAL A 299 -43.60 12.22 -10.43
CA VAL A 299 -42.60 13.29 -10.25
C VAL A 299 -41.73 13.48 -11.49
N LEU A 300 -41.32 12.41 -12.17
CA LEU A 300 -40.43 12.50 -13.34
C LEU A 300 -41.15 12.85 -14.65
N MET A 301 -42.41 12.44 -14.81
CA MET A 301 -43.19 12.69 -16.03
C MET A 301 -44.24 13.80 -15.88
N GLY A 302 -44.37 14.40 -14.69
CA GLY A 302 -45.27 15.53 -14.44
C GLY A 302 -46.76 15.21 -14.66
N LYS A 303 -47.17 13.95 -14.49
CA LYS A 303 -48.57 13.50 -14.56
C LYS A 303 -48.93 12.60 -13.38
#